data_AF-A0A536HKE2-F1
#
_entry.id   AF-A0A536HKE2-F1
#
_cell.length_a   1.000
_cell.length_b   1.000
_cell.length_c   1.000
_cell.angle_alpha   90.00
_cell.angle_beta   90.00
_cell.angle_gamma   90.00
#
_symmetry.space_group_name_H-M   'P 1'
#
loop_
_entity.id
_entity.type
_entity.pdbx_description
1 polymer ?
#
loop_
_entity_poly.entity_id
_entity_poly.type
_entity_poly.pdbx_seq_one_letter_code
_entity_poly.pdbx_strand_id
1 'polypeptide(L)'
;MAEVGNTYEHLKTDPNTEYRPYSNKAIGAAKALDDPDKIVHLSYGDFPAREYLKHITSFRGFRAFDIAKWIGASTVLPDDLVQGMWEQIVPEVEAWRKMGVYGPPVSVSADAPLQDRLLGLVGRDPRAPA
;
A
#
# COMPACT_ATOMS: atom_id res chain seq x y z
N MET A 1 -0.30 25.92 -3.11
CA MET A 1 -1.30 24.90 -2.74
C MET A 1 -1.32 24.80 -1.23
N ALA A 2 -2.48 24.58 -0.61
CA ALA A 2 -2.59 24.63 0.86
C ALA A 2 -1.90 23.41 1.50
N GLU A 3 -0.97 23.68 2.40
CA GLU A 3 -0.38 22.71 3.32
C GLU A 3 -1.52 22.09 4.13
N VAL A 4 -1.76 20.78 3.97
CA VAL A 4 -2.83 20.08 4.70
C VAL A 4 -2.47 19.83 6.16
N GLY A 5 -1.22 20.08 6.57
CA GLY A 5 -0.72 20.00 7.93
C GLY A 5 -1.39 18.88 8.74
N ASN A 6 -2.07 19.27 9.82
CA ASN A 6 -2.67 18.36 10.77
C ASN A 6 -4.17 18.12 10.49
N THR A 7 -4.68 18.61 9.34
CA THR A 7 -6.12 18.65 9.02
C THR A 7 -6.80 17.28 9.06
N TYR A 8 -6.04 16.20 8.88
CA TYR A 8 -6.56 14.83 8.88
C TYR A 8 -6.03 13.96 10.04
N GLU A 9 -5.39 14.54 11.06
CA GLU A 9 -4.86 13.77 12.18
C GLU A 9 -5.96 13.06 13.00
N HIS A 10 -7.16 13.65 13.07
CA HIS A 10 -8.30 13.05 13.76
C HIS A 10 -8.70 11.69 13.19
N LEU A 11 -8.42 11.42 11.90
CA LEU A 11 -8.65 10.11 11.28
C LEU A 11 -7.85 8.98 11.92
N LYS A 12 -6.75 9.30 12.60
CA LYS A 12 -5.87 8.31 13.26
C LYS A 12 -6.25 8.11 14.72
N THR A 13 -6.83 9.11 15.36
CA THR A 13 -6.95 9.16 16.83
C THR A 13 -8.39 9.07 17.33
N ASP A 14 -9.38 9.47 16.53
CA ASP A 14 -10.79 9.43 16.92
C ASP A 14 -11.48 8.19 16.35
N PRO A 15 -11.81 7.19 17.18
CA PRO A 15 -12.49 5.97 16.73
C PRO A 15 -13.91 6.22 16.22
N ASN A 16 -14.51 7.39 16.49
CA ASN A 16 -15.86 7.72 16.04
C ASN A 16 -15.88 8.40 14.67
N THR A 17 -14.73 8.75 14.10
CA THR A 17 -14.71 9.41 12.79
C THR A 17 -15.02 8.42 11.67
N GLU A 18 -16.01 8.75 10.84
CA GLU A 18 -16.31 8.00 9.63
C GLU A 18 -15.18 8.13 8.59
N TYR A 19 -14.46 7.05 8.33
CA TYR A 19 -13.34 7.05 7.36
C TYR A 19 -13.79 7.09 5.88
N ARG A 20 -14.99 6.56 5.58
CA ARG A 20 -15.45 6.34 4.20
C ARG A 20 -15.48 7.60 3.32
N PRO A 21 -15.96 8.78 3.79
CA PRO A 21 -15.93 9.99 2.99
C PRO A 21 -14.52 10.41 2.55
N TYR A 22 -13.52 10.26 3.44
CA TYR A 22 -12.12 10.59 3.15
C TYR A 22 -11.52 9.62 2.12
N SER A 23 -11.81 8.33 2.27
CA SER A 23 -11.42 7.31 1.29
C SER A 23 -12.02 7.60 -0.10
N ASN A 24 -13.32 7.91 -0.16
CA ASN A 24 -14.00 8.25 -1.41
C ASN A 24 -13.40 9.49 -2.09
N LYS A 25 -13.06 10.54 -1.31
CA LYS A 25 -12.40 11.74 -1.83
C LYS A 25 -11.02 11.42 -2.40
N ALA A 26 -10.22 10.59 -1.71
CA ALA A 26 -8.91 10.14 -2.20
C ALA A 26 -9.03 9.32 -3.48
N ILE A 27 -10.01 8.40 -3.56
CA ILE A 27 -10.30 7.61 -4.77
C ILE A 27 -10.70 8.54 -5.92
N GLY A 28 -11.57 9.51 -5.67
CA GLY A 28 -11.97 10.50 -6.68
C GLY A 28 -10.78 11.31 -7.21
N ALA A 29 -9.89 11.76 -6.32
CA ALA A 29 -8.67 12.47 -6.71
C ALA A 29 -7.72 11.61 -7.55
N ALA A 30 -7.53 10.33 -7.19
CA ALA A 30 -6.69 9.41 -7.95
C ALA A 30 -7.28 9.13 -9.35
N LYS A 31 -8.62 8.97 -9.45
CA LYS A 31 -9.30 8.78 -10.75
C LYS A 31 -9.26 10.01 -11.65
N ALA A 32 -9.22 11.20 -11.06
CA ALA A 32 -9.16 12.47 -11.78
C ALA A 32 -7.72 12.93 -12.09
N LEU A 33 -6.71 12.13 -11.74
CA LEU A 33 -5.32 12.46 -12.04
C LEU A 33 -5.08 12.34 -13.55
N ASP A 34 -4.71 13.46 -14.16
CA ASP A 34 -4.43 13.62 -15.58
C ASP A 34 -2.93 13.76 -15.88
N ASP A 35 -2.18 14.33 -14.94
CA ASP A 35 -0.73 14.45 -14.98
C ASP A 35 -0.05 13.58 -13.90
N PRO A 36 0.54 12.43 -14.27
CA PRO A 36 1.27 11.58 -13.33
C PRO A 36 2.58 12.19 -12.80
N ASP A 37 3.11 13.24 -13.42
CA ASP A 37 4.32 13.94 -12.99
C ASP A 37 4.02 15.16 -12.11
N LYS A 38 2.73 15.47 -11.92
CA LYS A 38 2.27 16.47 -10.94
C LYS A 38 2.87 16.19 -9.57
N ILE A 39 3.51 17.21 -9.00
CA ILE A 39 4.08 17.12 -7.66
C ILE A 39 2.98 17.06 -6.61
N VAL A 40 3.09 16.08 -5.71
CA VAL A 40 2.30 15.96 -4.49
C VAL A 40 3.21 16.15 -3.28
N HIS A 41 2.68 16.81 -2.26
CA HIS A 41 3.41 17.15 -1.04
C HIS A 41 3.08 16.16 0.07
N LEU A 42 4.09 15.40 0.51
CA LEU A 42 3.99 14.42 1.59
C LEU A 42 4.76 14.93 2.82
N SER A 43 4.47 14.37 4.00
CA SER A 43 5.15 14.78 5.24
C SER A 43 6.66 14.51 5.25
N TYR A 44 7.14 13.72 4.29
CA TYR A 44 8.54 13.31 4.14
C TYR A 44 9.14 13.76 2.80
N GLY A 45 8.48 14.66 2.07
CA GLY A 45 9.01 15.28 0.85
C GLY A 45 8.01 15.40 -0.29
N ASP A 46 8.51 15.98 -1.37
CA ASP A 46 7.76 16.20 -2.61
C ASP A 46 8.06 15.08 -3.60
N PHE A 47 7.00 14.53 -4.21
CA PHE A 47 7.11 13.40 -5.12
C PHE A 47 6.21 13.60 -6.35
N PRO A 48 6.58 13.09 -7.53
CA PRO A 48 5.64 12.90 -8.62
C PRO A 48 4.45 12.04 -8.18
N ALA A 49 3.25 12.35 -8.65
CA ALA A 49 2.03 11.63 -8.29
C ALA A 49 2.14 10.12 -8.58
N ARG A 50 2.80 9.73 -9.68
CA ARG A 50 3.10 8.32 -10.00
C ARG A 50 3.86 7.59 -8.90
N GLU A 51 4.83 8.26 -8.28
CA GLU A 51 5.65 7.68 -7.22
C GLU A 51 4.82 7.53 -5.94
N TYR A 52 4.02 8.56 -5.62
CA TYR A 52 3.10 8.48 -4.50
C TYR A 52 2.03 7.39 -4.68
N LEU A 53 1.52 7.19 -5.90
CA LEU A 53 0.58 6.09 -6.19
C LEU A 53 1.22 4.72 -5.95
N LYS A 54 2.52 4.57 -6.24
CA LYS A 54 3.28 3.36 -5.90
C LYS A 54 3.39 3.17 -4.39
N HIS A 55 3.72 4.23 -3.64
CA HIS A 55 3.78 4.21 -2.16
C HIS A 55 2.44 3.79 -1.55
N ILE A 56 1.34 4.43 -1.97
CA ILE A 56 0.02 4.19 -1.37
C ILE A 56 -0.55 2.83 -1.76
N THR A 57 -0.28 2.35 -2.98
CA THR A 57 -0.68 1.02 -3.45
C THR A 57 0.05 -0.05 -2.65
N SER A 58 1.36 0.10 -2.43
CA SER A 58 2.13 -0.77 -1.55
C SER A 58 1.54 -0.81 -0.13
N PHE A 59 1.37 0.35 0.51
CA PHE A 59 0.89 0.44 1.87
C PHE A 59 -0.51 -0.17 2.03
N ARG A 60 -1.46 0.18 1.14
CA ARG A 60 -2.86 -0.26 1.24
C ARG A 60 -3.07 -1.68 0.76
N GLY A 61 -2.40 -2.09 -0.33
CA GLY A 61 -2.55 -3.43 -0.91
C GLY A 61 -2.17 -4.52 0.08
N PHE A 62 -1.01 -4.40 0.72
CA PHE A 62 -0.61 -5.35 1.74
C PHE A 62 -1.45 -5.27 3.02
N ARG A 63 -1.90 -4.07 3.41
CA ARG A 63 -2.79 -3.92 4.56
C ARG A 63 -4.15 -4.55 4.34
N ALA A 64 -4.65 -4.59 3.11
CA ALA A 64 -5.90 -5.30 2.78
C ALA A 64 -5.77 -6.80 3.09
N PHE A 65 -4.64 -7.43 2.73
CA PHE A 65 -4.33 -8.81 3.12
C PHE A 65 -4.26 -8.97 4.65
N ASP A 66 -3.51 -8.10 5.34
CA ASP A 66 -3.31 -8.17 6.79
C ASP A 66 -4.65 -8.05 7.55
N ILE A 67 -5.51 -7.10 7.15
CA ILE A 67 -6.84 -6.89 7.76
C ILE A 67 -7.76 -8.08 7.45
N ALA A 68 -7.82 -8.53 6.20
CA ALA A 68 -8.67 -9.65 5.80
C ALA A 68 -8.33 -10.90 6.62
N LYS A 69 -7.04 -11.17 6.79
CA LYS A 69 -6.54 -12.24 7.63
C LYS A 69 -6.99 -12.08 9.09
N TRP A 70 -6.80 -10.90 9.68
CA TRP A 70 -7.17 -10.63 11.07
C TRP A 70 -8.67 -10.80 11.36
N ILE A 71 -9.54 -10.41 10.43
CA ILE A 71 -11.01 -10.55 10.58
C ILE A 71 -11.57 -11.89 10.08
N GLY A 72 -10.73 -12.80 9.58
CA GLY A 72 -11.18 -14.08 9.00
C GLY A 72 -11.91 -13.96 7.66
N ALA A 73 -11.67 -12.88 6.90
CA ALA A 73 -12.17 -12.72 5.53
C ALA A 73 -11.22 -13.36 4.50
N SER A 74 -11.67 -13.43 3.24
CA SER A 74 -10.83 -13.91 2.14
C SER A 74 -9.58 -13.03 1.99
N THR A 75 -8.41 -13.67 2.00
CA THR A 75 -7.11 -13.03 1.77
C THR A 75 -6.70 -13.02 0.29
N VAL A 76 -7.55 -13.52 -0.60
CA VAL A 76 -7.30 -13.53 -2.05
C VAL A 76 -7.50 -12.11 -2.59
N LEU A 77 -6.41 -11.51 -3.06
CA LEU A 77 -6.43 -10.23 -3.77
C LEU A 77 -6.74 -10.46 -5.26
N PRO A 78 -7.30 -9.45 -5.96
CA PRO A 78 -7.45 -9.51 -7.42
C PRO A 78 -6.12 -9.75 -8.13
N ASP A 79 -6.11 -10.65 -9.13
CA ASP A 79 -4.89 -11.05 -9.84
C ASP A 79 -4.19 -9.86 -10.54
N ASP A 80 -4.97 -8.93 -11.10
CA ASP A 80 -4.46 -7.72 -11.75
C ASP A 80 -3.77 -6.77 -10.76
N LEU A 81 -4.30 -6.66 -9.54
CA LEU A 81 -3.67 -5.93 -8.45
C LEU A 81 -2.36 -6.59 -8.04
N VAL A 82 -2.34 -7.91 -7.88
CA VAL A 82 -1.12 -8.65 -7.49
C VAL A 82 -0.04 -8.52 -8.56
N GLN A 83 -0.41 -8.64 -9.84
CA GLN A 83 0.49 -8.46 -10.96
C GLN A 83 1.06 -7.04 -11.00
N GLY A 84 0.21 -6.01 -10.90
CA GLY A 84 0.66 -4.62 -10.89
C GLY A 84 1.56 -4.31 -9.69
N MET A 85 1.23 -4.83 -8.50
CA MET A 85 2.09 -4.69 -7.33
C MET A 85 3.44 -5.40 -7.53
N TRP A 86 3.45 -6.60 -8.12
CA TRP A 86 4.69 -7.30 -8.44
C TRP A 86 5.59 -6.44 -9.33
N GLU A 87 5.07 -5.96 -10.45
CA GLU A 87 5.83 -5.17 -11.44
C GLU A 87 6.38 -3.87 -10.85
N GLN A 88 5.60 -3.19 -10.00
CA GLN A 88 5.98 -1.88 -9.46
C GLN A 88 6.84 -1.99 -8.20
N ILE A 89 6.65 -3.02 -7.37
CA ILE A 89 7.30 -3.11 -6.04
C ILE A 89 8.58 -3.92 -6.10
N VAL A 90 8.64 -5.01 -6.86
CA VAL A 90 9.83 -5.88 -6.90
C VAL A 90 11.12 -5.13 -7.25
N PRO A 91 11.14 -4.18 -8.21
CA PRO A 91 12.32 -3.37 -8.48
C PRO A 91 12.79 -2.53 -7.29
N GLU A 92 11.87 -2.13 -6.41
CA GLU A 92 12.10 -1.20 -5.30
C GLU A 92 12.38 -1.91 -3.97
N VAL A 93 12.07 -3.21 -3.86
CA VAL A 93 12.05 -3.97 -2.60
C VAL A 93 13.32 -3.80 -1.77
N GLU A 94 14.49 -3.90 -2.37
CA GLU A 94 15.76 -3.79 -1.64
C GLU A 94 16.03 -2.37 -1.15
N ALA A 95 15.72 -1.36 -1.96
CA ALA A 95 15.88 0.04 -1.58
C ALA A 95 14.92 0.40 -0.44
N TRP A 96 13.66 0.00 -0.56
CA TRP A 96 12.63 0.23 0.44
C TRP A 96 12.91 -0.55 1.74
N ARG A 97 13.48 -1.75 1.66
CA ARG A 97 13.96 -2.49 2.85
C ARG A 97 15.07 -1.76 3.58
N LYS A 98 16.06 -1.20 2.87
CA LYS A 98 17.13 -0.40 3.49
C LYS A 98 16.59 0.84 4.22
N MET A 99 15.46 1.39 3.75
CA MET A 99 14.74 2.48 4.41
C MET A 99 13.81 2.02 5.54
N GLY A 100 13.72 0.72 5.82
CA GLY A 100 12.87 0.16 6.88
C GLY A 100 11.38 0.02 6.51
N VAL A 101 11.01 0.18 5.23
CA VAL A 101 9.61 0.03 4.77
C VAL A 101 9.18 -1.43 4.80
N TYR A 102 10.08 -2.35 4.49
CA TYR A 102 9.83 -3.80 4.48
C TYR A 102 10.73 -4.54 5.46
N GLY A 103 10.21 -5.65 5.98
CA GLY A 103 10.97 -6.57 6.82
C GLY A 103 11.90 -7.49 6.00
N PRO A 104 12.63 -8.39 6.68
CA PRO A 104 13.38 -9.46 6.03
C PRO A 104 12.44 -10.34 5.18
N PRO A 105 12.89 -10.84 4.01
CA PRO A 105 12.06 -11.69 3.17
C PRO A 105 11.74 -13.03 3.87
N VAL A 106 10.54 -13.53 3.63
CA VAL A 106 10.09 -14.87 4.05
C VAL A 106 10.23 -15.83 2.86
N SER A 107 10.84 -16.99 3.10
CA SER A 107 11.01 -18.01 2.06
C SER A 107 9.66 -18.59 1.64
N VAL A 108 9.38 -18.50 0.34
CA VAL A 108 8.18 -19.00 -0.33
C VAL A 108 8.63 -19.77 -1.58
N SER A 109 7.93 -20.88 -1.90
CA SER A 109 8.25 -21.68 -3.09
C SER A 109 8.17 -20.85 -4.36
N ALA A 110 9.06 -21.10 -5.33
CA ALA A 110 9.05 -20.45 -6.63
C ALA A 110 7.76 -20.75 -7.43
N ASP A 111 7.16 -21.91 -7.18
CA ASP A 111 5.93 -22.39 -7.81
C ASP A 111 4.66 -21.99 -7.04
N ALA A 112 4.81 -21.25 -5.92
CA ALA A 112 3.66 -20.73 -5.19
C ALA A 112 2.93 -19.64 -6.00
N PRO A 113 1.64 -19.37 -5.69
CA PRO A 113 0.91 -18.26 -6.28
C PRO A 113 1.68 -16.94 -6.21
N LEU A 114 1.49 -16.08 -7.22
CA LEU A 114 2.22 -14.80 -7.31
C LEU A 114 2.03 -13.93 -6.06
N GLN A 115 0.83 -13.96 -5.47
CA GLN A 115 0.51 -13.26 -4.23
C GLN A 115 1.43 -13.70 -3.08
N ASP A 116 1.59 -15.02 -2.89
CA ASP A 116 2.38 -15.57 -1.79
C ASP A 116 3.85 -15.19 -1.95
N ARG A 117 4.37 -15.27 -3.19
CA ARG A 117 5.73 -14.83 -3.50
C ARG A 117 5.92 -13.35 -3.24
N LEU A 118 4.97 -12.51 -3.65
CA LEU A 118 4.99 -11.08 -3.41
C LEU A 118 4.98 -10.75 -1.90
N LEU A 119 4.11 -11.42 -1.13
CA LEU A 119 4.05 -11.28 0.33
C LEU A 119 5.38 -11.68 0.97
N GLY A 120 5.94 -12.82 0.55
CA GLY A 120 7.24 -13.30 1.05
C GLY A 120 8.35 -12.29 0.81
N LEU A 121 8.42 -11.68 -0.38
CA LEU A 121 9.43 -10.67 -0.71
C LEU A 121 9.39 -9.45 0.21
N VAL A 122 8.20 -9.01 0.62
CA VAL A 122 8.02 -7.85 1.52
C VAL A 122 8.01 -8.23 3.01
N GLY A 123 8.35 -9.47 3.34
CA GLY A 123 8.49 -9.96 4.70
C GLY A 123 7.17 -10.33 5.40
N ARG A 124 6.13 -10.63 4.63
CA ARG A 124 4.84 -11.15 5.14
C ARG A 124 4.77 -12.65 4.90
N ASP A 125 4.52 -13.44 5.95
CA ASP A 125 4.31 -14.87 5.79
C ASP A 125 2.85 -15.17 5.40
N PRO A 126 2.57 -15.67 4.18
CA PRO A 126 1.21 -16.02 3.75
C PRO A 126 0.60 -17.18 4.56
N ARG A 127 1.43 -17.98 5.26
CA ARG A 127 1.01 -19.18 6.00
C ARG A 127 0.83 -18.93 7.50
N ALA A 128 1.28 -17.78 8.01
CA ALA A 128 1.14 -17.50 9.44
C ALA A 128 -0.34 -17.49 9.84
N PRO A 129 -0.69 -17.86 11.10
CA PRO A 129 -2.04 -17.67 11.61
C PRO A 129 -2.40 -16.17 11.68
N ALA A 130 -3.70 -15.89 11.75
CA ALA A 130 -4.25 -14.55 12.03
C ALA A 130 -3.97 -14.11 13.47
#